data_AF-A0AA88V981-F1
#
_entry.id   AF-A0AA88V981-F1
#
_cell.length_a   1.000
_cell.length_b   1.000
_cell.length_c   1.000
_cell.angle_alpha   90.00
_cell.angle_beta   90.00
_cell.angle_gamma   90.00
#
_symmetry.space_group_name_H-M   'P 1'
#
loop_
_entity.id
_entity.type
_entity.pdbx_description
1 polymer ?
#
loop_
_entity_poly.entity_id
_entity_poly.type
_entity_poly.pdbx_seq_one_letter_code
_entity_poly.pdbx_strand_id
1 'polypeptide(L)'
;MDSKLEPANDDHPSHDVYQGQVFVKEVYETLRDSPQWNETMLVITYDEHGGFFEHVPTPVRGVPSPDGIVGQEPFYFKFDRLGVRVPTIVVSPWIEKGTVVHGPKGSPSPTSEYEHSSIPATVKKIFNLTSPFLTKRDEWAGTFEGIIQTRTQPRTDCP
;
A
#
# COMPACT_ATOMS: atom_id res chain seq x y z
N MET A 1 23.75 4.18 -1.03
CA MET A 1 24.70 4.66 -2.04
C MET A 1 24.70 3.62 -3.12
N ASP A 2 24.41 3.98 -4.36
CA ASP A 2 24.53 3.03 -5.46
C ASP A 2 26.00 2.93 -5.91
N SER A 3 26.59 1.75 -5.74
CA SER A 3 27.98 1.51 -6.09
C SER A 3 28.19 0.07 -6.54
N LYS A 4 29.33 -0.22 -7.19
CA LYS A 4 29.66 -1.59 -7.59
C LYS A 4 29.83 -2.56 -6.41
N LEU A 5 30.18 -2.05 -5.24
CA LEU A 5 30.42 -2.87 -4.04
C LEU A 5 29.12 -3.04 -3.23
N GLU A 6 28.30 -2.00 -3.19
CA GLU A 6 27.02 -1.94 -2.50
C GLU A 6 25.99 -1.36 -3.49
N PRO A 7 25.35 -2.19 -4.33
CA PRO A 7 24.35 -1.71 -5.28
C PRO A 7 23.08 -1.29 -4.55
N ALA A 8 22.41 -0.26 -5.05
CA ALA A 8 21.09 0.11 -4.53
C ALA A 8 20.02 -0.93 -4.94
N ASN A 9 19.03 -1.13 -4.08
CA ASN A 9 18.02 -2.20 -4.17
C ASN A 9 16.61 -1.71 -3.85
N ASP A 10 16.33 -0.44 -4.14
CA ASP A 10 15.05 0.24 -3.86
C ASP A 10 14.13 0.33 -5.10
N ASP A 11 14.49 -0.33 -6.20
CA ASP A 11 13.85 -0.24 -7.52
C ASP A 11 13.83 1.19 -8.12
N HIS A 12 14.50 2.17 -7.52
CA HIS A 12 14.49 3.55 -8.02
C HIS A 12 15.37 3.71 -9.28
N PRO A 13 14.94 4.44 -10.31
CA PRO A 13 15.79 4.74 -11.46
C PRO A 13 17.06 5.54 -11.08
N SER A 14 18.25 5.24 -11.56
CA SER A 14 18.61 4.26 -12.60
C SER A 14 19.17 2.94 -12.04
N HIS A 15 18.80 2.55 -10.82
CA HIS A 15 19.29 1.34 -10.17
C HIS A 15 18.79 0.09 -10.89
N ASP A 16 19.50 -1.03 -10.70
CA ASP A 16 19.13 -2.32 -11.28
C ASP A 16 17.95 -2.92 -10.53
N VAL A 17 16.81 -3.03 -11.21
CA VAL A 17 15.57 -3.65 -10.69
C VAL A 17 15.83 -5.08 -10.22
N TYR A 18 16.78 -5.81 -10.82
CA TYR A 18 17.14 -7.14 -10.33
C TYR A 18 17.53 -7.13 -8.84
N GLN A 19 18.30 -6.12 -8.40
CA GLN A 19 18.73 -6.02 -7.00
C GLN A 19 17.56 -5.74 -6.06
N GLY A 20 16.61 -4.90 -6.48
CA GLY A 20 15.39 -4.65 -5.71
C GLY A 20 14.51 -5.90 -5.61
N GLN A 21 14.38 -6.67 -6.69
CA GLN A 21 13.64 -7.94 -6.64
C GLN A 21 14.34 -9.02 -5.80
N VAL A 22 15.69 -9.06 -5.79
CA VAL A 22 16.44 -9.91 -4.86
C VAL A 22 16.14 -9.52 -3.41
N PHE A 23 16.15 -8.23 -3.09
CA PHE A 23 15.83 -7.75 -1.75
C PHE A 23 14.40 -8.11 -1.31
N VAL A 24 13.40 -7.91 -2.17
CA VAL A 24 12.01 -8.30 -1.90
C VAL A 24 11.90 -9.81 -1.64
N LYS A 25 12.60 -10.64 -2.43
CA LYS A 25 12.64 -12.09 -2.23
C LYS A 25 13.25 -12.45 -0.88
N GLU A 26 14.38 -11.86 -0.51
CA GLU A 26 15.06 -12.11 0.77
C GLU A 26 14.16 -11.77 1.96
N VAL A 27 13.46 -10.63 1.93
CA VAL A 27 12.48 -10.26 2.96
C VAL A 27 11.34 -11.26 3.03
N TYR A 28 10.78 -11.65 1.89
CA TYR A 28 9.69 -12.64 1.85
C TYR A 28 10.12 -13.99 2.41
N GLU A 29 11.26 -14.54 1.98
CA GLU A 29 11.76 -15.83 2.46
C GLU A 29 12.05 -15.79 3.97
N THR A 30 12.65 -14.69 4.45
CA THR A 30 12.90 -14.49 5.88
C THR A 30 11.60 -14.49 6.71
N LEU A 31 10.57 -13.79 6.24
CA LEU A 31 9.27 -13.75 6.93
C LEU A 31 8.54 -15.09 6.85
N ARG A 32 8.67 -15.80 5.73
CA ARG A 32 8.03 -17.11 5.51
C ARG A 32 8.64 -18.20 6.38
N ASP A 33 9.94 -18.19 6.55
CA ASP A 33 10.65 -19.17 7.37
C ASP A 33 10.53 -18.87 8.87
N SER A 34 9.97 -17.72 9.24
CA SER A 34 9.74 -17.32 10.62
C SER A 34 8.64 -18.13 11.30
N PRO A 35 8.77 -18.48 12.59
CA PRO A 35 7.68 -19.06 13.37
C PRO A 35 6.43 -18.16 13.43
N GLN A 36 6.56 -16.86 13.13
CA GLN A 36 5.45 -15.89 13.10
C GLN A 36 4.79 -15.76 11.73
N TRP A 37 5.11 -16.61 10.75
CA TRP A 37 4.54 -16.51 9.40
C TRP A 37 3.00 -16.48 9.40
N ASN A 38 2.37 -17.32 10.23
CA ASN A 38 0.92 -17.37 10.37
C ASN A 38 0.32 -16.15 11.09
N GLU A 39 1.13 -15.22 11.57
CA GLU A 39 0.72 -13.96 12.21
C GLU A 39 1.20 -12.74 11.42
N THR A 40 1.72 -12.96 10.21
CA THR A 40 2.36 -11.93 9.38
C THR A 40 1.49 -11.56 8.17
N MET A 41 1.44 -10.27 7.88
CA MET A 41 0.97 -9.72 6.61
C MET A 41 2.06 -8.80 6.06
N LEU A 42 2.69 -9.21 4.95
CA LEU A 42 3.68 -8.42 4.24
C LEU A 42 2.96 -7.57 3.20
N VAL A 43 3.15 -6.25 3.25
CA VAL A 43 2.67 -5.30 2.25
C VAL A 43 3.86 -4.76 1.48
N ILE A 44 3.90 -5.01 0.19
CA ILE A 44 4.91 -4.49 -0.74
C ILE A 44 4.23 -3.40 -1.56
N THR A 45 4.76 -2.19 -1.52
CA THR A 45 4.20 -1.03 -2.23
C THR A 45 5.32 -0.09 -2.63
N TYR A 46 5.03 0.84 -3.54
CA TYR A 46 5.97 1.83 -4.03
C TYR A 46 5.53 3.23 -3.57
N ASP A 47 6.48 4.13 -3.38
CA ASP A 47 6.21 5.53 -3.01
C ASP A 47 5.68 6.33 -4.21
N GLU A 48 6.16 6.01 -5.41
CA GLU A 48 5.78 6.65 -6.67
C GLU A 48 5.70 5.66 -7.86
N HIS A 49 5.37 6.16 -9.06
CA HIS A 49 4.98 5.37 -10.24
C HIS A 49 6.08 5.16 -11.29
N GLY A 50 7.26 5.74 -11.11
CA GLY A 50 8.42 5.67 -12.01
C GLY A 50 8.35 6.58 -13.24
N GLY A 51 7.32 7.42 -13.37
CA GLY A 51 7.13 8.28 -14.56
C GLY A 51 6.62 7.56 -15.81
N PHE A 52 6.29 6.27 -15.71
CA PHE A 52 5.75 5.48 -16.83
C PHE A 52 4.30 5.82 -17.12
N PHE A 53 3.86 5.56 -18.36
CA PHE A 53 2.46 5.78 -18.75
C PHE A 53 1.50 4.90 -17.94
N GLU A 54 0.45 5.52 -17.44
CA GLU A 54 -0.65 4.86 -16.75
C GLU A 54 -1.96 5.27 -17.43
N HIS A 55 -2.83 4.30 -17.70
CA HIS A 55 -4.04 4.51 -18.48
C HIS A 55 -5.27 4.87 -17.62
N VAL A 56 -5.24 4.59 -16.32
CA VAL A 56 -6.37 4.92 -15.43
C VAL A 56 -6.25 6.37 -14.96
N PRO A 57 -7.28 7.20 -15.19
CA PRO A 57 -7.31 8.55 -14.67
C PRO A 57 -7.21 8.57 -13.15
N THR A 58 -6.48 9.55 -12.60
CA THR A 58 -6.33 9.64 -11.15
C THR A 58 -7.66 10.03 -10.48
N PRO A 59 -8.00 9.42 -9.32
CA PRO A 59 -9.18 9.81 -8.58
C PRO A 59 -9.12 11.26 -8.08
N VAL A 60 -10.19 12.02 -8.36
CA VAL A 60 -10.35 13.42 -7.95
C VAL A 60 -11.66 13.69 -7.20
N ARG A 61 -12.59 12.72 -7.21
CA ARG A 61 -13.93 12.91 -6.64
C ARG A 61 -13.92 12.61 -5.15
N GLY A 62 -14.22 13.60 -4.33
CA GLY A 62 -14.42 13.41 -2.89
C GLY A 62 -13.16 12.97 -2.14
N VAL A 63 -11.98 13.20 -2.72
CA VAL A 63 -10.70 12.97 -2.05
C VAL A 63 -10.45 14.17 -1.12
N PRO A 64 -10.40 13.98 0.20
CA PRO A 64 -10.25 15.10 1.13
C PRO A 64 -8.80 15.60 1.14
N SER A 65 -8.60 16.91 1.21
CA SER A 65 -7.32 17.47 1.65
C SER A 65 -7.00 16.92 3.05
N PRO A 66 -5.77 16.41 3.28
CA PRO A 66 -5.45 15.69 4.52
C PRO A 66 -5.64 16.60 5.75
N ASP A 67 -5.16 17.84 5.68
CA ASP A 67 -5.12 18.81 6.77
C ASP A 67 -5.71 20.18 6.39
N GLY A 68 -6.13 20.36 5.12
CA GLY A 68 -6.63 21.64 4.61
C GLY A 68 -5.53 22.64 4.26
N ILE A 69 -4.25 22.25 4.33
CA ILE A 69 -3.14 23.09 3.89
C ILE A 69 -3.14 23.13 2.37
N VAL A 70 -2.97 24.34 1.84
CA VAL A 70 -2.91 24.61 0.40
C VAL A 70 -1.48 24.97 0.04
N GLY A 71 -1.01 24.48 -1.10
CA GLY A 71 0.28 24.83 -1.67
C GLY A 71 0.41 26.34 -1.88
N GLN A 72 1.65 26.81 -1.95
CA GLN A 72 1.95 28.23 -2.13
C GLN A 72 1.60 28.72 -3.55
N GLU A 73 1.69 30.03 -3.71
CA GLU A 73 1.66 30.68 -5.03
C GLU A 73 2.72 30.11 -5.97
N PRO A 74 2.45 30.08 -7.29
CA PRO A 74 1.23 30.55 -7.96
C PRO A 74 0.14 29.48 -8.10
N PHE A 75 0.38 28.24 -7.66
CA PHE A 75 -0.43 27.08 -8.06
C PHE A 75 -1.57 26.73 -7.09
N TYR A 76 -1.46 27.11 -5.80
CA TYR A 76 -2.48 26.87 -4.79
C TYR A 76 -3.01 25.42 -4.76
N PHE A 77 -2.09 24.44 -4.81
CA PHE A 77 -2.46 23.04 -4.88
C PHE A 77 -3.17 22.59 -3.59
N LYS A 78 -4.43 22.15 -3.70
CA LYS A 78 -5.30 21.89 -2.53
C LYS A 78 -5.11 20.51 -1.90
N PHE A 79 -4.33 19.65 -2.53
CA PHE A 79 -4.20 18.23 -2.16
C PHE A 79 -5.57 17.54 -2.11
N ASP A 80 -6.51 17.85 -2.99
CA ASP A 80 -7.87 17.26 -3.06
C ASP A 80 -8.00 16.21 -4.18
N ARG A 81 -6.90 15.52 -4.49
CA ARG A 81 -6.79 14.48 -5.50
C ARG A 81 -5.75 13.43 -5.11
N LEU A 82 -5.76 12.29 -5.80
CA LEU A 82 -4.71 11.28 -5.73
C LEU A 82 -3.70 11.43 -6.87
N GLY A 83 -2.53 10.81 -6.67
CA GLY A 83 -1.49 10.65 -7.67
C GLY A 83 -1.78 9.49 -8.63
N VAL A 84 -0.79 9.19 -9.47
CA VAL A 84 -0.80 8.03 -10.37
C VAL A 84 -0.77 6.74 -9.56
N ARG A 85 -1.37 5.67 -10.09
CA ARG A 85 -1.39 4.37 -9.42
C ARG A 85 0.03 3.83 -9.25
N VAL A 86 0.25 3.18 -8.11
CA VAL A 86 1.44 2.40 -7.81
C VAL A 86 1.05 0.94 -7.62
N PRO A 87 1.93 -0.03 -7.93
CA PRO A 87 1.64 -1.43 -7.65
C PRO A 87 1.67 -1.68 -6.14
N THR A 88 0.76 -2.54 -5.67
CA THR A 88 0.72 -3.00 -4.29
C THR A 88 0.44 -4.49 -4.26
N ILE A 89 1.24 -5.24 -3.52
CA ILE A 89 1.09 -6.68 -3.31
C ILE A 89 0.95 -6.90 -1.81
N VAL A 90 -0.02 -7.72 -1.41
CA VAL A 90 -0.18 -8.16 -0.02
C VAL A 90 0.00 -9.67 0.04
N VAL A 91 0.90 -10.11 0.90
CA VAL A 91 1.25 -11.52 1.06
C VAL A 91 0.99 -11.95 2.50
N SER A 92 0.19 -13.00 2.65
CA SER A 92 -0.14 -13.59 3.95
C SER A 92 -0.74 -14.99 3.71
N PRO A 93 -0.53 -15.98 4.61
CA PRO A 93 -1.19 -17.28 4.49
C PRO A 93 -2.71 -17.19 4.69
N TRP A 94 -3.23 -16.04 5.13
CA TRP A 94 -4.66 -15.79 5.30
C TRP A 94 -5.38 -15.31 4.03
N ILE A 95 -4.65 -15.12 2.92
CA ILE A 95 -5.21 -14.63 1.66
C ILE A 95 -5.44 -15.80 0.69
N GLU A 96 -6.63 -15.83 0.09
CA GLU A 96 -6.97 -16.81 -0.95
C GLU A 96 -6.04 -16.73 -2.16
N LYS A 97 -5.74 -17.88 -2.75
CA LYS A 97 -4.87 -17.96 -3.92
C LYS A 97 -5.47 -17.20 -5.11
N GLY A 98 -4.65 -16.40 -5.79
CA GLY A 98 -5.07 -15.67 -6.99
C GLY A 98 -6.06 -14.53 -6.71
N THR A 99 -6.08 -14.00 -5.48
CA THR A 99 -6.93 -12.87 -5.12
C THR A 99 -6.48 -11.59 -5.83
N VAL A 100 -7.42 -10.93 -6.51
CA VAL A 100 -7.26 -9.58 -7.06
C VAL A 100 -8.30 -8.67 -6.41
N VAL A 101 -7.86 -7.52 -5.89
CA VAL A 101 -8.74 -6.56 -5.23
C VAL A 101 -8.72 -5.24 -6.02
N HIS A 102 -9.89 -4.80 -6.47
CA HIS A 102 -10.02 -3.63 -7.34
C HIS A 102 -10.31 -2.31 -6.60
N GLY A 103 -10.69 -2.36 -5.31
CA GLY A 103 -11.00 -1.17 -4.51
C GLY A 103 -11.75 -1.49 -3.21
N PRO A 104 -11.98 -0.49 -2.33
CA PRO A 104 -12.46 -0.70 -0.96
C PRO A 104 -13.98 -0.88 -0.81
N LYS A 105 -14.68 -1.26 -1.89
CA LYS A 105 -16.12 -1.57 -1.90
C LYS A 105 -17.01 -0.49 -1.26
N GLY A 106 -16.65 0.79 -1.43
CA GLY A 106 -17.45 1.95 -0.99
C GLY A 106 -17.42 2.23 0.52
N SER A 107 -16.42 1.71 1.23
CA SER A 107 -16.17 2.00 2.65
C SER A 107 -14.79 2.65 2.82
N PRO A 108 -14.62 3.61 3.75
CA PRO A 108 -15.64 4.22 4.62
C PRO A 108 -16.61 5.19 3.92
N SER A 109 -16.28 5.66 2.72
CA SER A 109 -17.12 6.52 1.89
C SER A 109 -17.35 5.88 0.51
N PRO A 110 -18.47 6.20 -0.19
CA PRO A 110 -18.68 5.78 -1.58
C PRO A 110 -17.58 6.22 -2.55
N THR A 111 -16.76 7.20 -2.18
CA THR A 111 -15.64 7.68 -2.98
C THR A 111 -14.28 7.20 -2.49
N SER A 112 -14.21 6.44 -1.41
CA SER A 112 -12.94 5.93 -0.87
C SER A 112 -12.20 5.09 -1.90
N GLU A 113 -10.89 5.26 -1.94
CA GLU A 113 -9.97 4.51 -2.78
C GLU A 113 -8.88 3.85 -1.94
N TYR A 114 -8.13 2.92 -2.53
CA TYR A 114 -6.86 2.49 -1.95
C TYR A 114 -5.75 3.46 -2.37
N GLU A 115 -5.02 3.96 -1.38
CA GLU A 115 -3.84 4.81 -1.50
C GLU A 115 -2.95 4.64 -0.25
N HIS A 116 -1.81 5.31 -0.16
CA HIS A 116 -0.82 5.07 0.91
C HIS A 116 -1.40 5.17 2.33
N SER A 117 -2.36 6.06 2.58
CA SER A 117 -3.03 6.21 3.88
C SER A 117 -3.98 5.05 4.22
N SER A 118 -4.25 4.15 3.28
CA SER A 118 -4.95 2.88 3.51
C SER A 118 -4.15 1.94 4.42
N ILE A 119 -2.83 2.06 4.46
CA ILE A 119 -1.95 1.27 5.36
C ILE A 119 -2.22 1.66 6.82
N PRO A 120 -2.01 2.91 7.27
CA PRO A 120 -2.30 3.30 8.65
C PRO A 120 -3.79 3.16 8.99
N ALA A 121 -4.70 3.40 8.06
CA ALA A 121 -6.13 3.17 8.28
C ALA A 121 -6.44 1.68 8.57
N THR A 122 -5.81 0.77 7.82
CA THR A 122 -5.97 -0.68 8.03
C THR A 122 -5.34 -1.12 9.34
N VAL A 123 -4.14 -0.63 9.68
CA VAL A 123 -3.49 -0.89 10.99
C VAL A 123 -4.40 -0.44 12.14
N LYS A 124 -4.93 0.79 12.06
CA LYS A 124 -5.87 1.32 13.05
C LYS A 124 -7.08 0.40 13.24
N LYS A 125 -7.62 -0.12 12.14
CA LYS A 125 -8.81 -1.00 12.15
C LYS A 125 -8.50 -2.39 12.70
N ILE A 126 -7.41 -3.03 12.24
CA ILE A 126 -7.00 -4.38 12.69
C ILE A 126 -6.73 -4.40 14.19
N PHE A 127 -6.05 -3.37 14.71
CA PHE A 127 -5.69 -3.30 16.14
C PHE A 127 -6.73 -2.55 16.98
N ASN A 128 -7.87 -2.16 16.40
CA ASN A 128 -8.94 -1.41 17.09
C ASN A 128 -8.41 -0.21 17.90
N LEU A 129 -7.51 0.57 17.30
CA LEU A 129 -6.87 1.69 18.00
C LEU A 129 -7.87 2.82 18.24
N THR A 130 -7.95 3.30 19.48
CA THR A 130 -8.91 4.33 19.93
C THR A 130 -8.46 5.77 19.68
N SER A 131 -7.21 5.97 19.26
CA SER A 131 -6.70 7.29 18.88
C SER A 131 -7.56 7.93 17.78
N PRO A 132 -7.57 9.26 17.61
CA PRO A 132 -8.14 9.83 16.39
C PRO A 132 -7.35 9.39 15.16
N PHE A 133 -7.95 9.53 13.97
CA PHE A 133 -7.19 9.48 12.71
C PHE A 133 -6.16 10.62 12.67
N LEU A 134 -5.07 10.41 11.93
CA LEU A 134 -3.98 11.37 11.83
C LEU A 134 -4.39 12.58 10.98
N THR A 135 -5.18 12.35 9.94
CA THR A 135 -5.65 13.31 8.95
C THR A 135 -7.05 12.93 8.46
N LYS A 136 -7.66 13.79 7.63
CA LYS A 136 -8.90 13.44 6.92
C LYS A 136 -8.67 12.38 5.84
N ARG A 137 -7.42 12.16 5.41
CA ARG A 137 -7.10 11.24 4.31
C ARG A 137 -7.06 9.79 4.77
N ASP A 138 -6.42 9.48 5.89
CA ASP A 138 -6.48 8.14 6.50
C ASP A 138 -7.86 7.83 7.09
N GLU A 139 -8.63 8.83 7.52
CA GLU A 139 -10.05 8.63 7.87
C GLU A 139 -10.91 8.23 6.67
N TRP A 140 -10.62 8.78 5.49
CA TRP A 140 -11.34 8.52 4.24
C TRP A 140 -10.83 7.27 3.50
N ALA A 141 -9.59 6.87 3.72
CA ALA A 141 -8.92 5.81 2.98
C ALA A 141 -9.64 4.47 3.10
N GLY A 142 -9.65 3.72 2.00
CA GLY A 142 -10.10 2.34 1.99
C GLY A 142 -9.30 1.47 2.95
N THR A 143 -9.94 0.53 3.63
CA THR A 143 -9.24 -0.47 4.47
C THR A 143 -9.28 -1.84 3.80
N PHE A 144 -8.25 -2.65 4.02
CA PHE A 144 -8.08 -3.93 3.32
C PHE A 144 -7.95 -5.13 4.28
N GLU A 145 -8.27 -4.97 5.57
CA GLU A 145 -8.28 -6.06 6.54
C GLU A 145 -9.23 -7.20 6.15
N GLY A 146 -10.29 -6.92 5.38
CA GLY A 146 -11.23 -7.94 4.93
C GLY A 146 -10.59 -9.04 4.07
N ILE A 147 -9.44 -8.78 3.42
CA ILE A 147 -8.78 -9.77 2.56
C ILE A 147 -8.19 -10.93 3.36
N ILE A 148 -7.75 -10.68 4.60
CA ILE A 148 -7.19 -11.69 5.50
C ILE A 148 -8.26 -12.36 6.39
N GLN A 149 -9.50 -11.92 6.31
CA GLN A 149 -10.62 -12.45 7.11
C GLN A 149 -11.49 -13.46 6.35
N THR A 150 -11.07 -13.83 5.13
CA THR A 150 -11.81 -14.77 4.28
C THR A 150 -11.66 -16.23 4.72
N ARG A 151 -10.68 -16.51 5.58
CA ARG A 151 -10.28 -17.87 5.97
C ARG A 151 -10.38 -18.08 7.47
N THR A 152 -10.68 -19.32 7.87
CA THR A 152 -10.64 -19.76 9.28
C THR A 152 -9.32 -20.41 9.66
N GLN A 153 -8.50 -20.79 8.67
CA GLN A 153 -7.17 -21.38 8.87
C GLN A 153 -6.17 -20.85 7.83
N PRO A 154 -4.89 -20.66 8.21
CA PRO A 154 -3.85 -20.26 7.29
C PRO A 154 -3.63 -21.32 6.21
N ARG A 155 -3.29 -20.88 5.00
CA ARG A 155 -2.82 -21.73 3.91
C ARG A 155 -1.49 -22.38 4.29
N THR A 156 -1.33 -23.64 3.88
CA THR A 156 -0.09 -24.42 4.07
C THR A 156 0.67 -24.60 2.76
N ASP A 157 0.06 -24.27 1.62
CA ASP A 157 0.75 -24.23 0.34
C ASP A 157 1.60 -22.96 0.23
N CYS A 158 2.58 -22.98 -0.69
CA CYS A 158 3.32 -21.79 -1.04
C CYS A 158 2.31 -20.74 -1.56
N PRO A 159 2.25 -19.53 -0.96
CA PRO A 159 1.43 -18.43 -1.45
C PRO A 159 1.55 -18.21 -2.95
#